data_AF-M8CME6-F1
#
_entry.id   AF-M8CME6-F1
#
_cell.length_a   1.000
_cell.length_b   1.000
_cell.length_c   1.000
_cell.angle_alpha   90.00
_cell.angle_beta   90.00
_cell.angle_gamma   90.00
#
_symmetry.space_group_name_H-M   'P 1'
#
loop_
_entity.id
_entity.type
_entity.pdbx_description
1 polymer ?
#
loop_
_entity_poly.entity_id
_entity_poly.type
_entity_poly.pdbx_seq_one_letter_code
_entity_poly.pdbx_strand_id
1 'polypeptide(L)'
;MATAAASSFLSPAAKFALQSRCPSAKTAPRSVRFPPVRAQQEVKEEEPAATTQTDKLTLMLDPTEEFVWTDETCQMVYNEFQDLVDHYEGAPLSEYTLRLIGSDLEHYIRKLLYDGEIKYNMRSRVLNFSMGKPRVKFNSSQMPDVK
;
A
#
# COMPACT_ATOMS: atom_id res chain seq x y z
N MET A 1 -6.27 38.97 -49.63
CA MET A 1 -5.51 40.08 -50.25
C MET A 1 -4.66 40.74 -49.16
N ALA A 2 -3.41 41.10 -49.51
CA ALA A 2 -2.38 41.86 -48.75
C ALA A 2 -1.69 41.15 -47.56
N THR A 3 -0.36 41.18 -47.30
CA THR A 3 0.92 41.27 -48.07
C THR A 3 2.06 41.49 -47.03
N ALA A 4 3.20 40.79 -47.19
CA ALA A 4 4.60 41.18 -46.89
C ALA A 4 5.02 41.51 -45.42
N ALA A 5 6.25 41.38 -44.89
CA ALA A 5 7.61 40.96 -45.31
C ALA A 5 8.41 40.71 -43.99
N ALA A 6 9.18 39.62 -43.85
CA ALA A 6 10.65 39.52 -43.96
C ALA A 6 11.51 40.50 -43.11
N SER A 7 12.31 39.97 -42.18
CA SER A 7 13.72 40.37 -42.00
C SER A 7 14.52 39.38 -41.16
N SER A 8 15.66 39.00 -41.71
CA SER A 8 16.65 38.02 -41.31
C SER A 8 17.87 38.64 -40.62
N PHE A 9 18.44 37.95 -39.63
CA PHE A 9 19.86 38.01 -39.21
C PHE A 9 20.17 36.63 -38.61
N LEU A 10 20.95 35.70 -39.16
CA LEU A 10 22.25 35.63 -39.85
C LEU A 10 23.49 35.79 -38.94
N SER A 11 23.88 34.64 -38.34
CA SER A 11 25.27 34.14 -38.10
C SER A 11 26.10 34.70 -36.92
N PRO A 12 27.19 34.02 -36.46
CA PRO A 12 27.90 32.86 -37.02
C PRO A 12 28.25 31.70 -36.08
N ALA A 13 28.61 30.58 -36.72
CA ALA A 13 29.18 29.37 -36.17
C ALA A 13 30.56 29.56 -35.52
N ALA A 14 30.78 28.92 -34.37
CA ALA A 14 32.10 28.57 -33.87
C ALA A 14 32.23 27.05 -33.84
N LYS A 15 33.14 26.56 -34.69
CA LYS A 15 33.58 25.16 -34.78
C LYS A 15 34.52 24.90 -33.60
N PHE A 16 34.22 23.90 -32.78
CA PHE A 16 35.22 23.24 -31.95
C PHE A 16 35.21 21.76 -32.30
N ALA A 17 36.30 21.32 -32.91
CA ALA A 17 36.53 19.95 -33.32
C ALA A 17 37.56 19.30 -32.40
N LEU A 18 37.48 17.97 -32.31
CA LEU A 18 38.45 17.01 -31.76
C LEU A 18 38.64 17.02 -30.22
N GLN A 19 38.15 15.98 -29.54
CA GLN A 19 38.84 14.70 -29.49
C GLN A 19 38.02 13.64 -28.72
N SER A 20 37.96 12.47 -29.33
CA SER A 20 37.53 11.21 -28.76
C SER A 20 38.38 10.82 -27.55
N ARG A 21 37.71 10.39 -26.48
CA ARG A 21 38.18 9.31 -25.61
C ARG A 21 37.04 8.84 -24.71
N CYS A 22 36.49 7.69 -25.03
CA CYS A 22 35.74 6.87 -24.10
C CYS A 22 36.68 6.45 -22.95
N PRO A 23 36.24 6.49 -21.69
CA PRO A 23 36.76 5.59 -20.68
C PRO A 23 35.78 4.44 -20.49
N SER A 24 36.24 3.27 -20.92
CA SER A 24 35.71 1.97 -20.55
C SER A 24 35.74 1.78 -19.02
N ALA A 25 34.67 1.18 -18.51
CA ALA A 25 34.55 0.34 -17.34
C ALA A 25 35.29 0.74 -16.03
N LYS A 26 34.48 0.94 -14.97
CA LYS A 26 34.74 0.36 -13.66
C LYS A 26 33.46 0.29 -12.83
N THR A 27 32.81 -0.87 -12.88
CA THR A 27 31.94 -1.35 -11.79
C THR A 27 32.78 -1.44 -10.53
N ALA A 28 32.34 -0.79 -9.45
CA ALA A 28 32.77 -1.09 -8.09
C ALA A 28 31.58 -0.89 -7.13
N PRO A 29 31.46 -1.75 -6.10
CA PRO A 29 30.24 -1.93 -5.32
C PRO A 29 30.03 -0.87 -4.24
N ARG A 30 28.76 -0.69 -3.85
CA ARG A 30 28.24 -0.14 -2.58
C ARG A 30 29.17 0.85 -1.86
N SER A 31 29.08 2.12 -2.26
CA SER A 31 29.54 3.26 -1.50
C SER A 31 28.65 3.44 -0.25
N VAL A 32 29.08 2.87 0.88
CA VAL A 32 28.58 3.27 2.19
C VAL A 32 29.14 4.66 2.46
N ARG A 33 28.28 5.67 2.40
CA ARG A 33 28.61 7.06 2.71
C ARG A 33 28.10 7.35 4.12
N PHE A 34 29.00 7.48 5.09
CA PHE A 34 28.69 7.95 6.44
C PHE A 34 28.87 9.48 6.48
N PRO A 35 27.80 10.29 6.65
CA PRO A 35 27.93 11.70 6.98
C PRO A 35 28.18 11.90 8.50
N PRO A 36 28.93 12.95 8.91
CA PRO A 36 29.25 13.20 10.31
C PRO A 36 28.07 13.80 11.11
N VAL A 37 28.13 13.54 12.40
CA VAL A 37 27.13 13.76 13.44
C VAL A 37 27.11 15.21 13.95
N ARG A 38 25.90 15.74 14.13
CA ARG A 38 25.43 16.76 15.12
C ARG A 38 25.40 18.24 14.70
N ALA A 39 24.19 18.72 14.40
CA ALA A 39 23.65 19.97 14.93
C ALA A 39 22.12 19.84 14.99
N GLN A 40 21.56 20.33 16.09
CA GLN A 40 20.22 20.08 16.58
C GLN A 40 19.15 20.72 15.69
N GLN A 41 18.05 20.00 15.46
CA GLN A 41 16.75 20.63 15.45
C GLN A 41 15.76 19.71 16.16
N GLU A 42 15.31 20.24 17.29
CA GLU A 42 14.27 19.76 18.19
C GLU A 42 13.00 19.43 17.40
N VAL A 43 12.74 18.14 17.17
CA VAL A 43 11.39 17.68 16.83
C VAL A 43 10.69 17.48 18.16
N LYS A 44 9.89 18.49 18.47
CA LYS A 44 8.90 18.52 19.51
C LYS A 44 8.14 17.21 19.55
N GLU A 45 8.08 16.65 20.75
CA GLU A 45 7.21 15.57 21.17
C GLU A 45 5.80 15.74 20.58
N GLU A 46 5.35 14.72 19.88
CA GLU A 46 4.05 14.14 20.17
C GLU A 46 4.20 12.65 19.85
N GLU A 47 4.71 11.91 20.84
CA GLU A 47 4.10 10.61 21.10
C GLU A 47 2.59 10.90 21.11
N PRO A 48 1.72 10.19 20.37
CA PRO A 48 0.33 10.20 20.77
C PRO A 48 0.36 9.51 22.13
N ALA A 49 0.49 10.33 23.19
CA ALA A 49 0.24 9.93 24.55
C ALA A 49 -0.99 9.06 24.44
N ALA A 50 -0.79 7.76 24.69
CA ALA A 50 -1.84 6.78 24.73
C ALA A 50 -2.79 7.28 25.81
N THR A 51 -3.70 8.17 25.40
CA THR A 51 -4.79 8.65 26.22
C THR A 51 -5.50 7.35 26.50
N THR A 52 -5.37 6.87 27.73
CA THR A 52 -6.02 5.66 28.21
C THR A 52 -7.51 5.93 28.26
N GLN A 53 -8.14 6.12 27.10
CA GLN A 53 -9.54 5.86 26.91
C GLN A 53 -9.65 4.34 26.97
N THR A 54 -9.73 3.83 28.19
CA THR A 54 -9.82 2.40 28.50
C THR A 54 -11.05 1.75 27.86
N ASP A 55 -11.99 2.54 27.34
CA ASP A 55 -13.31 2.09 26.95
C ASP A 55 -13.60 2.26 25.45
N LYS A 56 -12.65 2.79 24.67
CA LYS A 56 -12.84 3.03 23.22
C LYS A 56 -11.80 2.29 22.40
N LEU A 57 -12.26 1.25 21.69
CA LEU A 57 -11.45 0.53 20.71
C LEU A 57 -11.60 1.18 19.34
N THR A 58 -10.47 1.49 18.71
CA THR A 58 -10.43 2.06 17.36
C THR A 58 -9.74 1.07 16.42
N LEU A 59 -10.38 0.75 15.30
CA LEU A 59 -9.84 -0.12 14.26
C LEU A 59 -9.27 0.72 13.11
N MET A 60 -7.98 0.57 12.81
CA MET A 60 -7.40 1.05 11.56
C MET A 60 -7.52 -0.03 10.50
N LEU A 61 -8.48 0.13 9.59
CA LEU A 61 -8.74 -0.81 8.51
C LEU A 61 -7.71 -0.66 7.39
N ASP A 62 -6.99 -1.75 7.07
CA ASP A 62 -6.03 -1.90 5.95
C ASP A 62 -5.11 -0.68 5.68
N PRO A 63 -4.09 -0.44 6.53
CA PRO A 63 -3.12 0.64 6.31
C PRO A 63 -2.21 0.43 5.08
N THR A 64 -2.22 -0.76 4.49
CA THR A 64 -1.39 -1.14 3.34
C THR A 64 -2.09 -0.97 1.99
N GLU A 65 -3.38 -0.62 1.98
CA GLU A 65 -4.23 -0.55 0.78
C GLU A 65 -4.12 -1.82 -0.09
N GLU A 66 -4.12 -3.00 0.56
CA GLU A 66 -4.00 -4.28 -0.12
C GLU A 66 -5.29 -4.65 -0.86
N PHE A 67 -6.44 -4.24 -0.32
CA PHE A 67 -7.74 -4.57 -0.89
C PHE A 67 -8.40 -3.37 -1.57
N VAL A 68 -9.27 -3.67 -2.53
CA VAL A 68 -10.19 -2.69 -3.11
C VAL A 68 -11.44 -2.67 -2.23
N TRP A 69 -11.51 -1.68 -1.34
CA TRP A 69 -12.65 -1.45 -0.48
C TRP A 69 -13.72 -0.61 -1.17
N THR A 70 -14.98 -0.97 -0.94
CA THR A 70 -16.17 -0.16 -1.24
C THR A 70 -16.81 0.29 0.05
N ASP A 71 -17.58 1.37 0.02
CA ASP A 71 -18.25 1.87 1.23
C ASP A 71 -19.14 0.82 1.91
N GLU A 72 -19.77 -0.05 1.11
CA GLU A 72 -20.60 -1.17 1.59
C GLU A 72 -19.75 -2.22 2.34
N THR A 73 -18.62 -2.63 1.78
CA THR A 73 -17.73 -3.63 2.38
C THR A 73 -17.04 -3.09 3.63
N CYS A 74 -16.70 -1.80 3.66
CA CYS A 74 -16.23 -1.11 4.86
C CYS A 74 -17.28 -1.18 5.99
N GLN A 75 -18.54 -0.82 5.69
CA GLN A 75 -19.62 -0.87 6.68
C GLN A 75 -19.84 -2.27 7.23
N MET A 76 -19.81 -3.30 6.37
CA MET A 76 -19.93 -4.69 6.81
C MET A 76 -18.84 -5.11 7.80
N VAL A 77 -17.59 -4.71 7.56
CA VAL A 77 -16.49 -5.01 8.50
C VAL A 77 -16.63 -4.24 9.80
N TYR A 78 -17.08 -2.97 9.77
CA TYR A 78 -17.31 -2.20 10.98
C TYR A 78 -18.47 -2.75 11.83
N ASN A 79 -19.54 -3.24 11.18
CA ASN A 79 -20.64 -3.88 11.89
C ASN A 79 -20.18 -5.18 12.57
N GLU A 80 -19.45 -6.04 11.85
CA GLU A 80 -18.89 -7.26 12.43
C GLU A 80 -17.95 -6.95 13.60
N PHE A 81 -17.13 -5.90 13.49
CA PHE A 81 -16.28 -5.46 14.59
C PHE A 81 -17.08 -5.05 15.83
N GLN A 82 -18.19 -4.31 15.64
CA GLN A 82 -19.06 -3.93 16.76
C GLN A 82 -19.70 -5.15 17.41
N ASP A 83 -20.23 -6.08 16.60
CA ASP A 83 -20.86 -7.31 17.09
C ASP A 83 -19.85 -8.17 17.88
N LEU A 84 -18.60 -8.24 17.42
CA LEU A 84 -17.52 -8.92 18.15
C LEU A 84 -17.20 -8.22 19.47
N VAL A 85 -17.11 -6.89 19.48
CA VAL A 85 -16.84 -6.13 20.72
C VAL A 85 -17.98 -6.34 21.73
N ASP A 86 -19.22 -6.33 21.29
CA ASP A 86 -20.40 -6.55 22.13
C ASP A 86 -20.44 -8.00 22.65
N HIS A 87 -20.04 -8.99 21.84
CA HIS A 87 -19.95 -10.40 22.27
C HIS A 87 -18.92 -10.61 23.40
N TYR A 88 -17.86 -9.80 23.45
CA TYR A 88 -16.85 -9.84 24.51
C TYR A 88 -17.16 -8.87 25.67
N GLU A 89 -18.33 -8.23 25.69
CA GLU A 89 -18.76 -7.37 26.81
C GLU A 89 -18.80 -8.18 28.12
N GLY A 90 -18.01 -7.76 29.11
CA GLY A 90 -17.88 -8.44 30.40
C GLY A 90 -16.63 -9.31 30.56
N ALA A 91 -15.86 -9.53 29.48
CA ALA A 91 -14.51 -10.08 29.59
C ALA A 91 -13.49 -8.98 30.00
N PRO A 92 -12.39 -9.33 30.68
CA PRO A 92 -11.33 -8.37 30.95
C PRO A 92 -10.74 -7.88 29.62
N LEU A 93 -10.56 -6.55 29.51
CA LEU A 93 -9.88 -5.92 28.39
C LEU A 93 -8.36 -6.19 28.48
N SER A 94 -7.99 -7.41 28.06
CA SER A 94 -6.61 -7.88 28.02
C SER A 94 -6.09 -7.90 26.58
N GLU A 95 -4.77 -7.89 26.42
CA GLU A 95 -4.14 -8.03 25.11
C GLU A 95 -4.55 -9.34 24.40
N TYR A 96 -4.80 -10.40 25.17
CA TYR A 96 -5.28 -11.66 24.63
C TYR A 96 -6.67 -11.53 23.99
N THR A 97 -7.60 -10.84 24.66
CA THR A 97 -8.96 -10.58 24.15
C THR A 97 -8.89 -9.78 22.84
N LEU A 98 -8.01 -8.78 22.76
CA LEU A 98 -7.82 -7.98 21.53
C LEU A 98 -7.27 -8.82 20.37
N ARG A 99 -6.37 -9.77 20.65
CA ARG A 99 -5.85 -10.70 19.62
C ARG A 99 -6.94 -11.64 19.11
N LEU A 100 -7.85 -12.10 19.98
CA LEU A 100 -8.98 -12.93 19.57
C LEU A 100 -9.89 -12.17 18.61
N ILE A 101 -10.33 -10.96 19.01
CA ILE A 101 -11.16 -10.09 18.16
C ILE A 101 -10.48 -9.81 16.82
N GLY A 102 -9.17 -9.52 16.83
CA GLY A 102 -8.40 -9.31 15.61
C GLY A 102 -8.34 -10.55 14.70
N SER A 103 -8.19 -11.74 15.27
CA SER A 103 -8.18 -13.01 14.52
C SER A 103 -9.55 -13.31 13.89
N ASP A 104 -10.63 -13.04 14.61
CA ASP A 104 -11.99 -13.27 14.12
C ASP A 104 -12.36 -12.29 13.01
N LEU A 105 -11.96 -11.01 13.16
CA LEU A 105 -12.13 -10.01 12.11
C LEU A 105 -11.31 -10.35 10.87
N GLU A 106 -10.06 -10.81 11.02
CA GLU A 106 -9.24 -11.28 9.91
C GLU A 106 -9.91 -12.46 9.18
N HIS A 107 -10.49 -13.39 9.93
CA HIS A 107 -11.23 -14.51 9.38
C HIS A 107 -12.44 -14.04 8.55
N TYR A 108 -13.16 -13.03 9.04
CA TYR A 108 -14.27 -12.42 8.33
C TYR A 108 -13.83 -11.78 7.00
N ILE A 109 -12.76 -10.99 6.99
CA ILE A 109 -12.20 -10.40 5.77
C ILE A 109 -11.83 -11.49 4.76
N ARG A 110 -11.22 -12.59 5.22
CA ARG A 110 -10.87 -13.72 4.35
C ARG A 110 -12.12 -14.38 3.74
N LYS A 111 -13.21 -14.48 4.49
CA LYS A 111 -14.49 -14.97 3.98
C LYS A 111 -15.05 -14.05 2.89
N LEU A 112 -15.06 -12.74 3.10
CA LEU A 112 -15.48 -11.74 2.10
C LEU A 112 -14.66 -11.85 0.80
N LEU A 113 -13.35 -12.12 0.91
CA LEU A 113 -12.48 -12.33 -0.25
C LEU A 113 -12.83 -13.60 -1.02
N TYR A 114 -13.20 -14.68 -0.32
CA TYR A 114 -13.63 -15.93 -0.97
C TYR A 114 -15.01 -15.81 -1.61
N ASP A 115 -15.90 -15.04 -1.01
CA ASP A 115 -17.23 -14.75 -1.57
C ASP A 115 -17.12 -13.81 -2.78
N GLY A 116 -16.03 -13.04 -2.86
CA GLY A 116 -15.67 -12.21 -4.00
C GLY A 116 -16.19 -10.77 -3.91
N GLU A 117 -16.67 -10.37 -2.73
CA GLU A 117 -17.12 -9.02 -2.43
C GLU A 117 -15.96 -8.03 -2.42
N ILE A 118 -14.84 -8.44 -1.81
CA ILE A 118 -13.56 -7.71 -1.87
C ILE A 118 -12.59 -8.39 -2.82
N LYS A 119 -11.67 -7.60 -3.37
CA LYS A 119 -10.65 -8.07 -4.33
C LYS A 119 -9.30 -7.46 -3.98
N TYR A 120 -8.23 -8.14 -4.35
CA TYR A 120 -6.90 -7.57 -4.25
C TYR A 120 -6.73 -6.36 -5.15
N ASN A 121 -6.08 -5.33 -4.63
CA ASN A 121 -5.71 -4.14 -5.36
C ASN A 121 -4.50 -4.43 -6.25
N MET A 122 -4.74 -4.70 -7.53
CA MET A 122 -3.69 -4.92 -8.52
C MET A 122 -2.83 -3.69 -8.80
N ARG A 123 -3.22 -2.50 -8.30
CA ARG A 123 -2.46 -1.26 -8.43
C ARG A 123 -1.53 -0.99 -7.25
N SER A 124 -1.55 -1.83 -6.22
CA SER A 124 -0.66 -1.64 -5.07
C SER A 124 0.80 -1.81 -5.49
N ARG A 125 1.71 -1.11 -4.81
CA ARG A 125 3.15 -1.19 -5.10
C ARG A 125 3.69 -2.62 -4.88
N VAL A 126 3.11 -3.34 -3.93
CA VAL A 126 3.56 -4.67 -3.50
C VAL A 126 2.36 -5.61 -3.43
N LEU A 127 2.40 -6.68 -4.23
CA LEU A 127 1.38 -7.73 -4.25
C LEU A 127 1.80 -8.89 -3.35
N ASN A 128 1.41 -8.83 -2.08
CA ASN A 128 1.79 -9.83 -1.07
C ASN A 128 0.78 -10.97 -0.92
N PHE A 129 -0.49 -10.78 -1.34
CA PHE A 129 -1.57 -11.76 -1.22
C PHE A 129 -1.65 -12.36 0.19
N SER A 130 -1.75 -11.49 1.21
CA SER A 130 -1.70 -11.86 2.63
C SER A 130 -2.78 -12.89 3.01
N MET A 131 -3.96 -12.79 2.41
CA MET A 131 -5.11 -13.68 2.64
C MET A 131 -5.16 -14.87 1.67
N GLY A 132 -4.04 -15.18 1.02
CA GLY A 132 -3.90 -16.28 0.08
C GLY A 132 -4.09 -15.87 -1.37
N LYS A 133 -3.49 -16.66 -2.28
CA LYS A 133 -3.48 -16.35 -3.71
C LYS A 133 -4.89 -16.48 -4.31
N PRO A 134 -5.26 -15.62 -5.28
CA PRO A 134 -6.48 -15.79 -6.06
C PRO A 134 -6.55 -17.19 -6.67
N ARG A 135 -7.66 -17.89 -6.46
CA ARG A 135 -7.92 -19.23 -7.04
C ARG A 135 -9.17 -19.16 -7.91
N VAL A 136 -9.11 -19.83 -9.06
CA VAL A 136 -10.28 -20.01 -9.91
C VAL A 136 -11.16 -21.09 -9.27
N LYS A 137 -12.40 -20.74 -8.93
CA LYS A 137 -13.42 -21.75 -8.56
C LYS A 137 -13.83 -22.46 -9.86
N PHE A 138 -13.30 -23.65 -10.10
CA PHE A 138 -13.81 -24.49 -11.17
C PHE A 138 -15.16 -25.06 -10.72
N ASN A 139 -16.25 -24.68 -11.39
CA ASN A 139 -17.53 -25.36 -11.22
C ASN A 139 -17.36 -26.80 -11.72
N SER A 140 -17.35 -27.76 -10.79
CA SER A 140 -17.23 -29.19 -11.09
C SER A 140 -18.34 -29.73 -12.00
N SER A 141 -19.43 -28.96 -12.18
CA SER A 141 -20.54 -29.25 -13.10
C SER A 141 -20.21 -29.07 -14.58
N GLN A 142 -19.02 -28.56 -14.93
CA GLN A 142 -18.63 -28.26 -16.31
C GLN A 142 -17.37 -29.03 -16.74
N MET A 143 -17.16 -30.23 -16.18
CA MET A 143 -16.24 -31.19 -16.78
C MET A 143 -17.06 -32.09 -17.71
N PRO A 144 -16.85 -32.08 -19.03
CA PRO A 144 -17.43 -33.13 -19.88
C PRO A 144 -16.88 -34.46 -19.38
N ASP A 145 -17.78 -35.36 -18.98
CA ASP A 145 -17.47 -36.76 -18.69
C ASP A 145 -16.78 -37.35 -19.92
N VAL A 146 -15.46 -37.49 -19.87
CA VAL A 146 -14.69 -38.14 -20.93
C VAL A 146 -14.86 -39.63 -20.73
N LYS A 147 -15.91 -40.16 -21.37
CA LYS A 147 -16.19 -41.59 -21.48
C LYS A 147 -15.27 -42.27 -22.49
#